data_AF-A0A9E4FPH9-F1
#
_entry.id   AF-A0A9E4FPH9-F1
#
_cell.length_a   1.000
_cell.length_b   1.000
_cell.length_c   1.000
_cell.angle_alpha   90.00
_cell.angle_beta   90.00
_cell.angle_gamma   90.00
#
_symmetry.space_group_name_H-M   'P 1'
#
loop_
_entity.id
_entity.type
_entity.pdbx_description
1 polymer ?
#
loop_
_entity_poly.entity_id
_entity_poly.type
_entity_poly.pdbx_seq_one_letter_code
_entity_poly.pdbx_strand_id
1 'polypeptide(L)'
;MGNPRSRYEAVKSGKITAAVFQEPWISFADKAGWQNLCEGHFLGADIANNQMEQDEFDAINRALVKAVKLINSDRRRYAVPYLADEINELPDTSEFPKLDASDFHLPRLRYVEPRPYPEELFQNTYDWLLSWGLVSQDATWDRVVDNRISLESVPSL
;
A
#
# COMPACT_ATOMS: atom_id res chain seq x y z
N MET A 1 2.21 12.37 -5.73
CA MET A 1 1.37 12.66 -4.55
C MET A 1 2.23 13.35 -3.49
N GLY A 2 1.77 14.41 -2.83
CA GLY A 2 2.60 15.17 -1.86
C GLY A 2 3.05 14.36 -0.64
N ASN A 3 4.04 14.87 0.10
CA ASN A 3 4.54 14.23 1.34
C ASN A 3 3.37 14.04 2.35
N PRO A 4 3.09 12.82 2.85
CA PRO A 4 2.04 12.56 3.83
C PRO A 4 2.15 13.43 5.10
N ARG A 5 3.37 13.70 5.58
CA ARG A 5 3.62 14.58 6.72
C ARG A 5 3.07 15.98 6.49
N SER A 6 3.37 16.56 5.33
CA SER A 6 2.93 17.92 4.99
C SER A 6 1.40 18.02 4.91
N ARG A 7 0.71 16.94 4.55
CA ARG A 7 -0.77 16.90 4.60
C ARG A 7 -1.28 16.87 6.03
N TYR A 8 -0.64 16.10 6.90
CA TYR A 8 -1.00 16.04 8.33
C TYR A 8 -0.84 17.41 8.99
N GLU A 9 0.31 18.06 8.79
CA GLU A 9 0.57 19.41 9.30
C GLU A 9 -0.42 20.46 8.74
N ALA A 10 -0.82 20.33 7.46
CA ALA A 10 -1.79 21.23 6.84
C ALA A 10 -3.21 21.08 7.41
N VAL A 11 -3.65 19.85 7.73
CA VAL A 11 -4.94 19.64 8.41
C VAL A 11 -4.85 20.15 9.85
N LYS A 12 -3.77 19.81 10.57
CA LYS A 12 -3.56 20.20 11.97
C LYS A 12 -3.53 21.72 12.17
N SER A 13 -2.90 22.45 11.24
CA SER A 13 -2.84 23.92 11.26
C SER A 13 -4.13 24.60 10.78
N GLY A 14 -5.12 23.84 10.31
CA GLY A 14 -6.37 24.37 9.75
C GLY A 14 -6.22 24.98 8.35
N LYS A 15 -5.07 24.80 7.69
CA LYS A 15 -4.85 25.26 6.30
C LYS A 15 -5.77 24.53 5.31
N ILE A 16 -6.07 23.26 5.59
CA ILE A 16 -7.06 22.45 4.87
C ILE A 16 -7.97 21.73 5.86
N THR A 17 -9.18 21.40 5.45
CA THR A 17 -10.20 20.78 6.33
C THR A 17 -10.08 19.26 6.41
N ALA A 18 -9.59 18.63 5.34
CA ALA A 18 -9.46 17.18 5.25
C ALA A 18 -8.35 16.81 4.27
N ALA A 19 -7.78 15.62 4.46
CA ALA A 19 -6.78 15.04 3.57
C ALA A 19 -6.90 13.51 3.54
N VAL A 20 -6.37 12.90 2.49
CA VAL A 20 -6.21 11.45 2.40
C VAL A 20 -4.88 11.05 3.02
N PHE A 21 -4.93 10.08 3.92
CA PHE A 21 -3.78 9.50 4.60
C PHE A 21 -3.64 8.02 4.24
N GLN A 22 -2.42 7.53 4.34
CA GLN A 22 -2.09 6.11 4.38
C GLN A 22 -1.45 5.82 5.73
N GLU A 23 -1.40 4.56 6.14
CA GLU A 23 -0.61 4.21 7.31
C GLU A 23 0.84 4.64 7.09
N PRO A 24 1.51 5.17 8.12
CA PRO A 24 1.04 5.23 9.51
C PRO A 24 0.36 6.57 9.93
N TRP A 25 0.07 7.45 8.97
CA TRP A 25 -0.52 8.77 9.22
C TRP A 25 -2.00 8.71 9.62
N ILE A 26 -2.69 7.60 9.32
CA ILE A 26 -4.05 7.37 9.80
C ILE A 26 -4.03 7.16 11.31
N SER A 27 -3.16 6.28 11.83
CA SER A 27 -2.99 6.09 13.28
C SER A 27 -2.64 7.39 14.02
N PHE A 28 -1.84 8.28 13.42
CA PHE A 28 -1.61 9.61 13.99
C PHE A 28 -2.86 10.46 14.08
N ALA A 29 -3.65 10.51 13.01
CA ALA A 29 -4.91 11.25 12.98
C ALA A 29 -5.91 10.70 14.02
N ASP A 30 -6.02 9.37 14.11
CA ASP A 30 -6.87 8.70 15.09
C ASP A 30 -6.43 9.04 16.53
N LYS A 31 -5.12 8.98 16.83
CA LYS A 31 -4.55 9.35 18.14
C LYS A 31 -4.74 10.82 18.48
N ALA A 32 -4.76 11.70 17.47
CA ALA A 32 -5.09 13.11 17.62
C ALA A 32 -6.60 13.38 17.78
N GLY A 33 -7.44 12.35 17.76
CA GLY A 33 -8.89 12.45 17.92
C GLY A 33 -9.63 12.91 16.66
N TRP A 34 -9.02 12.78 15.48
CA TRP A 34 -9.66 13.16 14.22
C TRP A 34 -10.71 12.13 13.81
N GLN A 35 -11.64 12.55 12.97
CA GLN A 35 -12.71 11.69 12.46
C GLN A 35 -12.32 11.12 11.09
N ASN A 36 -12.45 9.81 10.94
CA ASN A 36 -12.36 9.17 9.64
C ASN A 36 -13.67 9.35 8.86
N LEU A 37 -13.57 9.90 7.64
CA LEU A 37 -14.71 10.16 6.77
C LEU A 37 -15.01 8.98 5.84
N CYS A 38 -13.98 8.33 5.32
CA CYS A 38 -14.09 7.20 4.41
C CYS A 38 -12.78 6.42 4.33
N GLU A 39 -12.88 5.12 4.04
CA GLU A 39 -11.72 4.25 3.90
C GLU A 39 -11.72 3.59 2.52
N GLY A 40 -10.58 3.68 1.84
CA GLY A 40 -10.26 2.93 0.64
C GLY A 40 -9.07 2.03 0.88
N HIS A 41 -8.95 0.97 0.09
CA HIS A 41 -7.77 0.12 0.10
C HIS A 41 -6.99 0.35 -1.20
N PHE A 42 -5.68 0.54 -1.08
CA PHE A 42 -4.84 0.53 -2.27
C PHE A 42 -4.88 -0.84 -2.90
N LEU A 43 -5.07 -0.85 -4.21
CA LEU A 43 -4.69 -1.99 -5.01
C LEU A 43 -3.22 -1.83 -5.39
N GLY A 44 -2.37 -2.68 -4.82
CA GLY A 44 -0.96 -2.75 -5.19
C GLY A 44 -0.80 -3.53 -6.49
N ALA A 45 0.16 -3.11 -7.31
CA ALA A 45 0.72 -3.89 -8.40
C ALA A 45 2.24 -3.85 -8.26
N ASP A 46 2.90 -4.98 -8.51
CA ASP A 46 4.35 -5.06 -8.50
C ASP A 46 4.89 -4.67 -9.88
N ILE A 47 5.95 -3.87 -9.91
CA ILE A 47 6.62 -3.45 -11.13
C ILE A 47 7.99 -4.11 -11.17
N ALA A 48 8.25 -4.84 -12.24
CA ALA A 48 9.52 -5.52 -12.48
C ALA A 48 10.21 -4.97 -13.74
N ASN A 49 11.53 -5.15 -13.80
CA ASN A 49 12.29 -4.94 -15.04
C ASN A 49 11.84 -5.97 -16.10
N ASN A 50 11.78 -5.57 -17.38
CA ASN A 50 11.46 -6.47 -18.48
C ASN A 50 12.54 -7.55 -18.73
N GLN A 51 13.74 -7.40 -18.17
CA GLN A 51 14.83 -8.38 -18.22
C GLN A 51 14.84 -9.35 -17.03
N MET A 52 13.86 -9.30 -16.13
CA MET A 52 13.78 -10.23 -15.01
C MET A 52 13.49 -11.64 -15.52
N GLU A 53 14.32 -12.61 -15.14
CA GLU A 53 14.18 -13.99 -15.54
C GLU A 53 13.06 -14.70 -14.75
N GLN A 54 12.49 -15.76 -15.33
CA GLN A 54 11.38 -16.50 -14.69
C GLN A 54 11.74 -17.04 -13.31
N ASP A 55 12.94 -17.62 -13.16
CA ASP A 55 13.37 -18.21 -11.89
C ASP A 55 13.51 -17.16 -10.77
N GLU A 56 13.95 -15.94 -11.12
CA GLU A 56 14.04 -14.81 -10.19
C GLU A 56 12.64 -14.33 -9.79
N PHE A 57 11.75 -14.17 -10.77
CA PHE A 57 10.36 -13.79 -10.55
C PHE A 57 9.64 -14.80 -9.65
N ASP A 58 9.82 -16.10 -9.88
CA ASP A 58 9.23 -17.16 -9.07
C ASP A 58 9.81 -17.17 -7.64
N ALA A 59 11.11 -16.89 -7.48
CA ALA A 59 11.72 -16.77 -6.17
C ALA A 59 11.14 -15.61 -5.35
N ILE A 60 10.95 -14.46 -5.98
CA ILE A 60 10.32 -13.29 -5.36
C ILE A 60 8.87 -13.60 -4.98
N ASN A 61 8.09 -14.20 -5.88
CA ASN A 61 6.70 -14.55 -5.59
C ASN A 61 6.57 -15.55 -4.42
N ARG A 62 7.44 -16.57 -4.36
CA ARG A 62 7.48 -17.48 -3.19
C ARG A 62 7.79 -16.73 -1.89
N ALA A 63 8.66 -15.72 -1.93
CA ALA A 63 8.96 -14.90 -0.76
C ALA A 63 7.76 -14.02 -0.36
N LEU A 64 7.09 -13.37 -1.32
CA LEU A 64 5.89 -12.56 -1.11
C LEU A 64 4.76 -13.40 -0.50
N VAL A 65 4.47 -14.58 -1.05
CA VAL A 65 3.45 -15.49 -0.52
C VAL A 65 3.74 -15.88 0.94
N LYS A 66 5.01 -16.20 1.27
CA LYS A 66 5.41 -16.48 2.66
C LYS A 66 5.22 -15.27 3.56
N ALA A 67 5.60 -14.07 3.09
CA ALA A 67 5.43 -12.83 3.84
C ALA A 67 3.95 -12.53 4.11
N VAL A 68 3.08 -12.66 3.10
CA VAL A 68 1.63 -12.50 3.24
C VAL A 68 1.07 -13.47 4.29
N LYS A 69 1.47 -14.74 4.25
CA LYS A 69 1.05 -15.74 5.25
C LYS A 69 1.52 -15.38 6.66
N LEU A 70 2.77 -14.98 6.83
CA LEU A 70 3.31 -14.53 8.11
C LEU A 70 2.53 -13.31 8.63
N ILE A 71 2.39 -12.27 7.81
CA ILE A 71 1.67 -11.04 8.18
C ILE A 71 0.23 -11.34 8.57
N ASN A 72 -0.47 -12.17 7.79
CA ASN A 72 -1.86 -12.52 8.08
C ASN A 72 -2.00 -13.40 9.33
N SER A 73 -0.97 -14.18 9.70
CA SER A 73 -0.97 -14.99 10.93
C SER A 73 -0.91 -14.13 12.20
N ASP A 74 -0.19 -13.00 12.17
CA ASP A 74 -0.10 -12.06 13.27
C ASP A 74 0.35 -10.68 12.75
N ARG A 75 -0.61 -9.84 12.37
CA ARG A 75 -0.34 -8.49 11.82
C ARG A 75 0.38 -7.60 12.83
N ARG A 76 0.11 -7.80 14.13
CA ARG A 76 0.71 -7.02 15.21
C ARG A 76 2.20 -7.33 15.33
N ARG A 77 2.59 -8.59 15.15
CA ARG A 77 3.99 -9.01 15.17
C ARG A 77 4.75 -8.68 13.89
N TYR A 78 4.10 -8.82 12.72
CA TYR A 78 4.80 -8.85 11.44
C TYR A 78 4.59 -7.62 10.54
N ALA A 79 3.56 -6.80 10.74
CA ALA A 79 3.33 -5.58 9.95
C ALA A 79 3.56 -4.30 10.75
N VAL A 80 3.00 -4.23 11.96
CA VAL A 80 3.04 -3.01 12.80
C VAL A 80 4.46 -2.50 13.07
N PRO A 81 5.48 -3.32 13.37
CA PRO A 81 6.84 -2.81 13.60
C PRO A 81 7.38 -2.00 12.42
N TYR A 82 7.17 -2.48 11.19
CA TYR A 82 7.63 -1.79 9.98
C TYR A 82 6.92 -0.46 9.75
N LEU A 83 5.61 -0.38 10.08
CA LEU A 83 4.85 0.86 10.00
C LEU A 83 5.27 1.86 11.10
N ALA A 84 5.60 1.35 12.28
CA ALA A 84 6.08 2.18 13.39
C ALA A 84 7.50 2.69 13.15
N ASP A 85 8.38 1.91 12.52
CA ASP A 85 9.77 2.28 12.25
C ASP A 85 9.88 3.53 11.37
N GLU A 86 9.02 3.68 10.34
CA GLU A 86 8.97 4.88 9.48
C GLU A 86 8.77 6.17 10.29
N ILE A 87 8.13 6.08 11.46
CA ILE A 87 7.85 7.21 12.34
C ILE A 87 8.78 7.25 13.54
N ASN A 88 9.35 6.12 13.97
CA ASN A 88 10.22 6.12 15.13
C ASN A 88 11.47 6.98 14.93
N GLU A 89 11.78 7.36 13.69
CA GLU A 89 12.77 8.38 13.34
C GLU A 89 12.31 9.83 13.62
N LEU A 90 11.01 10.09 13.75
CA LEU A 90 10.48 11.39 14.15
C LEU A 90 10.74 11.68 15.64
N PRO A 91 11.07 12.95 15.98
CA PRO A 91 11.27 13.37 17.37
C PRO A 91 9.96 13.25 18.15
N ASP A 92 10.05 12.66 19.34
CA ASP A 92 8.92 12.56 20.26
C ASP A 92 8.56 13.96 20.78
N THR A 93 7.40 14.46 20.36
CA THR A 93 6.92 15.81 20.67
C THR A 93 5.41 15.79 20.86
N SER A 94 4.83 16.86 21.43
CA SER A 94 3.38 17.06 21.40
C SER A 94 2.82 17.10 19.97
N GLU A 95 3.69 17.34 18.98
CA GLU A 95 3.30 17.37 17.58
C GLU A 95 3.22 15.97 16.96
N PHE A 96 4.21 15.14 17.25
CA PHE A 96 4.39 13.78 16.76
C PHE A 96 4.64 12.84 17.95
N PRO A 97 3.60 12.47 18.72
CA PRO A 97 3.75 11.52 19.81
C PRO A 97 4.16 10.16 19.24
N LYS A 98 4.96 9.40 19.98
CA LYS A 98 5.24 8.01 19.58
C LYS A 98 3.95 7.21 19.39
N LEU A 99 3.88 6.47 18.29
CA LEU A 99 2.86 5.46 18.10
C LEU A 99 3.33 4.17 18.78
N ASP A 100 2.41 3.50 19.45
CA ASP A 100 2.59 2.14 19.93
C ASP A 100 1.72 1.17 19.14
N ALA A 101 1.92 -0.13 19.33
CA ALA A 101 1.23 -1.11 18.54
C ALA A 101 -0.31 -1.04 18.68
N SER A 102 -0.83 -0.54 19.80
CA SER A 102 -2.28 -0.42 20.04
C SER A 102 -2.94 0.70 19.24
N ASP A 103 -2.17 1.67 18.75
CA ASP A 103 -2.65 2.76 17.90
C ASP A 103 -3.02 2.30 16.47
N PHE A 104 -2.62 1.10 16.07
CA PHE A 104 -2.88 0.56 14.73
C PHE A 104 -4.20 -0.23 14.68
N HIS A 105 -5.11 0.22 13.82
CA HIS A 105 -6.38 -0.48 13.54
C HIS A 105 -6.16 -1.66 12.57
N LEU A 106 -5.77 -2.81 13.11
CA LEU A 106 -5.37 -4.00 12.34
C LEU A 106 -6.31 -4.43 11.20
N PRO A 107 -7.66 -4.34 11.30
CA PRO A 107 -8.56 -4.72 10.21
C PRO A 107 -8.36 -3.97 8.89
N ARG A 108 -7.74 -2.78 8.92
CA ARG A 108 -7.43 -2.00 7.71
C ARG A 108 -6.21 -2.53 6.96
N LEU A 109 -5.34 -3.28 7.63
CA LEU A 109 -4.11 -3.82 7.09
C LEU A 109 -4.42 -5.10 6.30
N ARG A 110 -4.60 -4.95 4.98
CA ARG A 110 -4.96 -6.06 4.08
C ARG A 110 -3.79 -6.43 3.19
N TYR A 111 -3.32 -7.67 3.33
CA TYR A 111 -2.28 -8.26 2.51
C TYR A 111 -2.85 -9.49 1.83
N VAL A 112 -2.77 -9.51 0.51
CA VAL A 112 -3.26 -10.61 -0.35
C VAL A 112 -2.08 -11.20 -1.09
N GLU A 113 -2.16 -12.50 -1.41
CA GLU A 113 -1.16 -13.15 -2.22
C GLU A 113 -1.13 -12.52 -3.63
N PRO A 114 0.04 -12.49 -4.30
CA PRO A 114 0.14 -12.06 -5.68
C PRO A 114 -0.79 -12.88 -6.57
N ARG A 115 -1.49 -12.22 -7.48
CA ARG A 115 -2.42 -12.84 -8.44
C ARG A 115 -2.27 -12.16 -9.80
N PRO A 116 -2.66 -12.82 -10.90
CA PRO A 116 -2.74 -12.15 -12.19
C PRO A 116 -3.53 -10.85 -12.09
N TYR A 117 -3.00 -9.78 -12.68
CA TYR A 117 -3.73 -8.53 -12.76
C TYR A 117 -4.95 -8.74 -13.67
N PRO A 118 -6.16 -8.25 -13.33
CA PRO A 118 -7.32 -8.36 -14.20
C PRO A 118 -7.33 -7.28 -15.29
N GLU A 119 -7.59 -7.67 -16.53
CA GLU A 119 -7.66 -6.75 -17.69
C GLU A 119 -8.73 -5.68 -17.52
N GLU A 120 -9.92 -6.05 -17.02
CA GLU A 120 -11.00 -5.10 -16.74
C GLU A 120 -10.58 -3.99 -15.76
N LEU A 121 -9.82 -4.36 -14.73
CA LEU A 121 -9.38 -3.42 -13.69
C LEU A 121 -8.33 -2.45 -14.23
N PHE A 122 -7.45 -2.94 -15.10
CA PHE A 122 -6.54 -2.08 -15.84
C PHE A 122 -7.30 -1.16 -16.79
N GLN A 123 -8.22 -1.68 -17.59
CA GLN A 123 -8.96 -0.88 -18.57
C GLN A 123 -9.72 0.27 -17.89
N ASN A 124 -10.40 -0.02 -16.77
CA ASN A 124 -11.09 1.00 -15.97
C ASN A 124 -10.12 2.10 -15.47
N THR A 125 -8.93 1.71 -15.02
CA THR A 125 -7.91 2.65 -14.53
C THR A 125 -7.28 3.45 -15.67
N TYR A 126 -6.99 2.78 -16.79
CA TYR A 126 -6.42 3.36 -17.99
C TYR A 126 -7.36 4.40 -18.62
N ASP A 127 -8.64 4.06 -18.79
CA ASP A 127 -9.65 4.97 -19.35
C ASP A 127 -9.81 6.22 -18.48
N TRP A 128 -9.82 6.05 -17.15
CA TRP A 128 -9.82 7.17 -16.23
C TRP A 128 -8.57 8.02 -16.43
N LEU A 129 -7.36 7.47 -16.29
CA LEU A 129 -6.11 8.22 -16.46
C LEU A 129 -6.03 8.93 -17.82
N LEU A 130 -6.47 8.27 -18.89
CA LEU A 130 -6.47 8.82 -20.24
C LEU A 130 -7.41 10.01 -20.36
N SER A 131 -8.62 9.93 -19.77
CA SER A 131 -9.57 11.04 -19.76
C SER A 131 -9.04 12.31 -19.07
N TRP A 132 -8.12 12.14 -18.10
CA TRP A 132 -7.43 13.23 -17.41
C TRP A 132 -6.11 13.65 -18.07
N GLY A 133 -5.71 13.00 -19.18
CA GLY A 133 -4.44 13.27 -19.85
C GLY A 133 -3.20 12.87 -19.02
N LEU A 134 -3.35 11.91 -18.10
CA LEU A 134 -2.30 11.47 -17.18
C LEU A 134 -1.46 10.30 -17.73
N VAL A 135 -1.87 9.71 -18.85
CA VAL A 135 -1.19 8.57 -19.48
C VAL A 135 -1.24 8.71 -21.01
N SER A 136 -0.27 8.11 -21.70
CA SER A 136 -0.25 8.04 -23.15
C SER A 136 -1.21 6.98 -23.68
N GLN A 137 -1.69 7.19 -24.92
CA GLN A 137 -2.57 6.23 -25.59
C GLN A 137 -1.87 4.88 -25.87
N ASP A 138 -0.54 4.82 -25.88
CA ASP A 138 0.22 3.61 -26.18
C ASP A 138 0.57 2.75 -24.95
N ALA A 139 0.19 3.17 -23.75
CA ALA A 139 0.31 2.36 -22.52
C ALA A 139 -0.81 1.31 -22.45
N THR A 140 -0.92 0.44 -23.45
CA THR A 140 -1.95 -0.60 -23.55
C THR A 140 -1.64 -1.79 -22.65
N TRP A 141 -2.68 -2.59 -22.34
CA TRP A 141 -2.59 -3.80 -21.50
C TRP A 141 -1.39 -4.69 -21.88
N ASP A 142 -1.34 -5.13 -23.14
CA ASP A 142 -0.30 -6.05 -23.64
C ASP A 142 1.13 -5.48 -23.60
N ARG A 143 1.27 -4.16 -23.39
CA ARG A 143 2.58 -3.49 -23.35
C ARG A 143 3.13 -3.30 -21.95
N VAL A 144 2.26 -3.23 -20.96
CA VAL A 144 2.64 -2.85 -19.58
C VAL A 144 2.29 -3.90 -18.55
N VAL A 145 1.46 -4.89 -18.89
CA VAL A 145 1.08 -5.96 -17.98
C VAL A 145 1.72 -7.27 -18.38
N ASP A 146 2.37 -7.88 -17.41
CA ASP A 146 2.94 -9.21 -17.52
C ASP A 146 2.31 -10.11 -16.45
N ASN A 147 1.51 -11.08 -16.91
CA ASN A 147 0.82 -12.05 -16.06
C ASN A 147 1.49 -13.42 -16.06
N ARG A 148 2.83 -13.48 -16.14
CA ARG A 148 3.62 -14.75 -16.05
C ARG A 148 3.50 -15.51 -14.72
N ILE A 149 2.73 -15.01 -13.75
CA ILE A 149 2.50 -15.68 -12.48
C ILE A 149 1.62 -16.94 -12.67
N SER A 150 2.14 -18.11 -12.27
CA SER A 150 1.41 -19.38 -12.36
C SER A 150 0.56 -19.65 -11.11
N LEU A 151 -0.73 -19.92 -11.31
CA LEU A 151 -1.69 -20.30 -10.26
C LEU A 151 -1.35 -21.64 -9.57
N GLU A 152 -0.48 -22.46 -10.17
CA GLU A 152 -0.13 -23.81 -9.67
C GLU A 152 1.09 -23.82 -8.72
N SER A 153 1.75 -22.68 -8.54
CA SER A 153 3.10 -22.61 -7.95
C SER A 153 3.16 -22.52 -6.41
N VAL A 154 2.02 -22.64 -5.71
CA VAL A 154 2.00 -22.62 -4.22
C VAL A 154 1.55 -23.97 -3.68
N PRO A 155 2.48 -24.92 -3.44
CA PRO A 155 2.17 -26.08 -2.62
C PRO A 155 1.71 -25.61 -1.24
N SER A 156 0.63 -26.20 -0.74
CA SER A 156 0.25 -26.11 0.67
C SER A 156 1.43 -26.60 1.52
N LEU A 157 2.02 -25.71 2.31
CA LEU A 157 2.96 -26.04 3.39
C LEU A 157 2.18 -26.52 4.61
#